data_AF-A0A2D6HID7-F1
#
_entry.id   AF-A0A2D6HID7-F1
#
_cell.length_a   1.000
_cell.length_b   1.000
_cell.length_c   1.000
_cell.angle_alpha   90.00
_cell.angle_beta   90.00
_cell.angle_gamma   90.00
#
_symmetry.space_group_name_H-M   'P 1'
#
loop_
_entity.id
_entity.type
_entity.pdbx_description
1 polymer ?
#
loop_
_entity_poly.entity_id
_entity_poly.type
_entity_poly.pdbx_seq_one_letter_code
_entity_poly.pdbx_strand_id
1 'polypeptide(L)'
;MSTNRLLSLVSTWIVLALVAGSFTDDWGLLIDLRVLAFVLALPWLGAALAASPRAALDAMVDGWRPNPDLPSERRATSAALLHTVGGASFAAGLLSLLLGMIVTLNVVAASPGQASPLELMSAFGGLVLGPLYGLALMSFLYQPLSAGLESDGKGLGAEL
;
A
#
# COMPACT_ATOMS: atom_id res chain seq x y z
N MET A 1 17.66 0.09 15.32
CA MET A 1 17.37 -1.11 14.49
C MET A 1 18.22 -0.99 13.22
N SER A 2 19.09 -1.96 12.93
CA SER A 2 20.02 -1.85 11.78
C SER A 2 19.27 -1.98 10.46
N THR A 3 19.75 -1.31 9.41
CA THR A 3 19.18 -1.30 8.05
C THR A 3 18.91 -2.72 7.51
N ASN A 4 19.76 -3.68 7.87
CA ASN A 4 19.62 -5.09 7.51
C ASN A 4 18.39 -5.77 8.15
N ARG A 5 18.00 -5.38 9.37
CA ARG A 5 16.80 -5.91 10.02
C ARG A 5 15.52 -5.39 9.38
N LEU A 6 15.54 -4.17 8.84
CA LEU A 6 14.37 -3.60 8.16
C LEU A 6 14.15 -4.24 6.78
N LEU A 7 15.21 -4.38 5.99
CA LEU A 7 15.17 -5.11 4.72
C LEU A 7 14.71 -6.55 4.93
N SER A 8 15.21 -7.21 5.97
CA SER A 8 14.73 -8.54 6.37
C SER A 8 13.23 -8.53 6.70
N LEU A 9 12.76 -7.59 7.52
CA LEU A 9 11.35 -7.55 7.92
C LEU A 9 10.42 -7.28 6.73
N VAL A 10 10.78 -6.34 5.85
CA VAL A 10 10.00 -6.00 4.65
C VAL A 10 9.99 -7.15 3.65
N SER A 11 11.15 -7.78 3.41
CA SER A 11 11.23 -8.97 2.55
C SER A 11 10.46 -10.16 3.13
N THR A 12 10.45 -10.34 4.46
CA THR A 12 9.62 -11.35 5.13
C THR A 12 8.13 -11.07 4.94
N TRP A 13 7.68 -9.82 5.03
CA TRP A 13 6.28 -9.46 4.74
C TRP A 13 5.89 -9.69 3.28
N ILE A 14 6.78 -9.38 2.33
CA ILE A 14 6.57 -9.65 0.90
C ILE A 14 6.47 -11.16 0.65
N VAL A 15 7.35 -11.95 1.26
CA VAL A 15 7.31 -13.43 1.14
C VAL A 15 6.05 -13.99 1.79
N LEU A 16 5.66 -13.52 2.98
CA LEU A 16 4.43 -13.95 3.66
C LEU A 16 3.18 -13.61 2.85
N ALA A 17 3.15 -12.45 2.20
CA ALA A 17 2.06 -12.08 1.32
C ALA A 17 1.99 -12.93 0.04
N LEU A 18 3.14 -13.23 -0.57
CA LEU A 18 3.24 -14.13 -1.72
C LEU A 18 2.77 -15.54 -1.36
N VAL A 19 3.14 -16.04 -0.18
CA VAL A 19 2.73 -17.33 0.36
C VAL A 19 1.25 -17.33 0.72
N ALA A 20 0.72 -16.30 1.39
CA ALA A 20 -0.70 -16.21 1.72
C ALA A 20 -1.59 -16.17 0.46
N GLY A 21 -1.15 -15.47 -0.58
CA GLY A 21 -1.81 -15.45 -1.89
C GLY A 21 -1.68 -16.75 -2.70
N SER A 22 -1.05 -17.80 -2.16
CA SER A 22 -1.02 -19.13 -2.78
C SER A 22 -2.06 -20.11 -2.19
N PHE A 23 -2.85 -19.67 -1.20
CA PHE A 23 -3.85 -20.50 -0.51
C PHE A 23 -5.31 -20.10 -0.78
N THR A 24 -5.59 -19.16 -1.69
CA THR A 24 -6.93 -18.60 -1.92
C THR A 24 -7.50 -19.05 -3.27
N ASP A 25 -7.71 -20.35 -3.45
CA ASP A 25 -8.22 -20.89 -4.72
C ASP A 25 -9.74 -20.64 -4.90
N ASP A 26 -10.53 -20.48 -3.83
CA ASP A 26 -12.00 -20.29 -3.93
C ASP A 26 -12.48 -18.84 -3.72
N TRP A 27 -11.66 -17.96 -3.13
CA TRP A 27 -11.99 -16.54 -2.88
C TRP A 27 -11.24 -15.55 -3.79
N GLY A 28 -10.40 -16.06 -4.70
CA GLY A 28 -9.50 -15.25 -5.55
C GLY A 28 -10.21 -14.24 -6.47
N LEU A 29 -11.53 -14.36 -6.67
CA LEU A 29 -12.34 -13.39 -7.41
C LEU A 29 -12.68 -12.12 -6.60
N LEU A 30 -12.67 -12.19 -5.26
CA LEU A 30 -13.06 -11.08 -4.39
C LEU A 30 -11.86 -10.49 -3.65
N ILE A 31 -10.85 -11.30 -3.33
CA ILE A 31 -9.66 -10.87 -2.60
C ILE A 31 -8.40 -11.46 -3.24
N ASP A 32 -7.52 -10.58 -3.73
CA ASP A 32 -6.18 -10.93 -4.17
C ASP A 32 -5.14 -10.37 -3.18
N LEU A 33 -4.64 -11.25 -2.31
CA LEU A 33 -3.67 -10.89 -1.28
C LEU A 33 -2.32 -10.44 -1.86
N ARG A 34 -1.97 -10.89 -3.07
CA ARG A 34 -0.71 -10.50 -3.72
C ARG A 34 -0.80 -9.06 -4.19
N VAL A 35 -1.91 -8.71 -4.81
CA VAL A 35 -2.20 -7.33 -5.23
C VAL A 35 -2.30 -6.43 -4.02
N LEU A 36 -3.02 -6.85 -2.96
CA LEU A 36 -3.10 -6.08 -1.71
C LEU A 36 -1.71 -5.81 -1.12
N ALA A 37 -0.86 -6.84 -1.04
CA ALA A 37 0.48 -6.67 -0.49
C ALA A 37 1.40 -5.83 -1.36
N PHE A 38 1.29 -5.93 -2.69
CA PHE A 38 2.01 -5.05 -3.61
C PHE A 38 1.63 -3.59 -3.38
N VAL A 39 0.33 -3.31 -3.34
CA VAL A 39 -0.22 -1.98 -3.12
C VAL A 39 0.12 -1.45 -1.72
N LEU A 40 0.19 -2.33 -0.72
CA LEU A 40 0.60 -1.96 0.63
C LEU A 40 2.10 -1.68 0.71
N ALA A 41 2.96 -2.56 0.18
CA ALA A 41 4.40 -2.55 0.42
C ALA A 41 5.16 -1.55 -0.46
N LEU A 42 4.79 -1.43 -1.74
CA LEU A 42 5.51 -0.58 -2.70
C LEU A 42 5.59 0.90 -2.27
N PRO A 43 4.49 1.53 -1.79
CA PRO A 43 4.53 2.90 -1.30
C PRO A 43 5.48 3.10 -0.12
N TRP A 44 5.50 2.15 0.82
CA TRP A 44 6.39 2.20 1.99
C TRP A 44 7.85 1.99 1.61
N LEU A 45 8.15 1.14 0.63
CA LEU A 45 9.48 1.03 0.04
C LEU A 45 9.91 2.35 -0.59
N GLY A 46 9.03 2.98 -1.38
CA GLY A 46 9.29 4.30 -1.97
C GLY A 46 9.56 5.37 -0.91
N ALA A 47 8.76 5.42 0.15
CA ALA A 47 8.93 6.37 1.24
C ALA A 47 10.24 6.13 2.03
N ALA A 48 10.59 4.87 2.28
CA ALA A 48 11.85 4.51 2.93
C ALA A 48 13.08 4.90 2.10
N LEU A 49 13.00 4.81 0.77
CA LEU A 49 14.07 5.23 -0.14
C LEU A 49 14.16 6.75 -0.28
N ALA A 50 13.02 7.46 -0.29
CA ALA A 50 12.97 8.90 -0.50
C ALA A 50 13.36 9.72 0.74
N ALA A 51 12.94 9.29 1.94
CA ALA A 51 13.21 10.02 3.18
C ALA A 51 14.27 9.31 4.03
N SER A 52 13.94 8.11 4.50
CA SER A 52 14.84 7.11 5.09
C SER A 52 13.99 5.97 5.68
N PRO A 53 14.55 4.77 5.88
CA PRO A 53 13.90 3.69 6.62
C PRO A 53 13.33 4.10 7.97
N ARG A 54 14.07 4.94 8.70
CA ARG A 54 13.72 5.34 10.06
C ARG A 54 12.56 6.34 10.05
N ALA A 55 12.61 7.34 9.17
CA ALA A 55 11.52 8.30 9.02
C ALA A 55 10.21 7.62 8.59
N ALA A 56 10.28 6.61 7.70
CA ALA A 56 9.10 5.83 7.32
C ALA A 56 8.50 5.06 8.51
N LEU A 57 9.34 4.38 9.30
CA LEU A 57 8.88 3.71 10.52
C LEU A 57 8.31 4.68 11.55
N ASP A 58 8.99 5.81 11.78
CA ASP A 58 8.54 6.83 12.72
C ASP A 58 7.17 7.37 12.30
N ALA A 59 6.95 7.68 11.02
CA ALA A 59 5.65 8.12 10.53
C ALA A 59 4.55 7.06 10.68
N MET A 60 4.87 5.78 10.45
CA MET A 60 3.94 4.69 10.70
C MET A 60 3.57 4.62 12.18
N VAL A 61 4.57 4.63 13.07
CA VAL A 61 4.33 4.58 14.53
C VAL A 61 3.54 5.78 15.00
N ASP A 62 3.92 6.98 14.57
CA ASP A 62 3.29 8.24 14.96
C ASP A 62 1.81 8.26 14.52
N GLY A 63 1.50 7.78 13.31
CA GLY A 63 0.12 7.66 12.82
C GLY A 63 -0.71 6.65 13.62
N TRP A 64 -0.18 5.45 13.88
CA TRP A 64 -0.91 4.38 14.59
C TRP A 64 -1.01 4.59 16.11
N ARG A 65 -0.10 5.37 16.69
CA ARG A 65 -0.04 5.67 18.12
C ARG A 65 0.10 7.18 18.30
N PRO A 66 -1.02 7.92 18.26
CA PRO A 66 -1.01 9.35 18.49
C PRO A 66 -0.33 9.65 19.83
N ASN A 67 0.75 10.43 19.80
CA ASN A 67 1.45 10.88 20.98
C ASN A 67 1.24 12.39 21.13
N PRO A 68 0.53 12.87 22.17
CA PRO A 68 0.27 14.29 22.35
C PRO A 68 1.55 15.12 22.53
N ASP A 69 2.60 14.52 23.08
CA ASP A 69 3.89 15.16 23.36
C ASP A 69 4.84 15.19 22.14
N LEU A 70 4.38 14.72 20.97
CA LEU A 70 5.21 14.68 19.77
C LEU A 70 5.55 16.11 19.29
N PRO A 71 6.82 16.45 19.01
CA PRO A 71 7.18 17.76 18.48
C PRO A 71 6.41 18.12 17.21
N SER A 72 6.03 19.40 17.06
CA SER A 72 5.21 19.88 15.93
C SER A 72 5.85 19.61 14.56
N GLU A 73 7.16 19.83 14.43
CA GLU A 73 7.90 19.53 13.19
C GLU A 73 7.89 18.04 12.83
N ARG A 74 8.00 17.16 13.83
CA ARG A 74 7.91 15.71 13.62
C ARG A 74 6.50 15.31 13.20
N ARG A 75 5.46 15.86 13.85
CA ARG A 75 4.05 15.62 13.45
C ARG A 75 3.81 16.01 12.00
N ALA A 76 4.24 17.21 11.60
CA ALA A 76 4.09 17.68 10.23
C ALA A 76 4.82 16.78 9.23
N THR A 77 6.04 16.35 9.56
CA THR A 77 6.82 15.43 8.72
C THR A 77 6.15 14.06 8.57
N SER A 78 5.69 13.47 9.68
CA SER A 78 5.00 12.18 9.71
C SER A 78 3.66 12.23 8.96
N ALA A 79 2.89 13.31 9.13
CA ALA A 79 1.66 13.56 8.37
C ALA A 79 1.93 13.65 6.87
N ALA A 80 2.88 14.49 6.44
CA ALA A 80 3.24 14.63 5.03
C ALA A 80 3.69 13.31 4.40
N LEU A 81 4.44 12.48 5.15
CA LEU A 81 4.89 11.18 4.68
C LEU A 81 3.72 10.19 4.57
N LEU A 82 2.80 10.15 5.53
CA LEU A 82 1.57 9.34 5.45
C LEU A 82 0.69 9.77 4.27
N HIS A 83 0.53 11.08 4.05
CA HIS A 83 -0.20 11.61 2.90
C HIS A 83 0.43 11.14 1.58
N THR A 84 1.76 11.22 1.48
CA THR A 84 2.52 10.77 0.31
C THR A 84 2.38 9.27 0.08
N VAL A 85 2.49 8.47 1.14
CA VAL A 85 2.27 7.00 1.10
C VAL A 85 0.84 6.68 0.66
N GLY A 86 -0.16 7.45 1.11
CA GLY A 86 -1.55 7.34 0.67
C GLY A 86 -1.70 7.54 -0.84
N GLY A 87 -1.21 8.66 -1.38
CA GLY A 87 -1.24 8.91 -2.82
C GLY A 87 -0.46 7.87 -3.63
N ALA A 88 0.70 7.44 -3.14
CA ALA A 88 1.50 6.40 -3.77
C ALA A 88 0.83 5.02 -3.74
N SER A 89 -0.02 4.72 -2.75
CA SER A 89 -0.81 3.49 -2.70
C SER A 89 -1.83 3.43 -3.82
N PHE A 90 -2.51 4.54 -4.11
CA PHE A 90 -3.40 4.62 -5.26
C PHE A 90 -2.63 4.44 -6.59
N ALA A 91 -1.48 5.11 -6.72
CA ALA A 91 -0.62 4.95 -7.90
C ALA A 91 -0.10 3.50 -8.07
N ALA A 92 0.28 2.83 -6.98
CA ALA A 92 0.65 1.42 -6.99
C ALA A 92 -0.52 0.52 -7.41
N GLY A 93 -1.74 0.85 -6.97
CA GLY A 93 -2.97 0.18 -7.44
C GLY A 93 -3.17 0.28 -8.96
N LEU A 94 -3.02 1.48 -9.52
CA LEU A 94 -3.06 1.69 -10.98
C LEU A 94 -1.94 0.95 -11.70
N LEU A 95 -0.73 0.95 -11.15
CA LEU A 95 0.39 0.19 -11.72
C LEU A 95 0.10 -1.31 -11.74
N SER A 96 -0.51 -1.85 -10.68
CA SER A 96 -0.92 -3.25 -10.63
C SER A 96 -1.94 -3.59 -11.73
N LEU A 97 -2.88 -2.69 -12.01
CA LEU A 97 -3.83 -2.85 -13.12
C LEU A 97 -3.09 -2.91 -14.46
N LEU A 98 -2.14 -2.00 -14.72
CA LEU A 98 -1.37 -1.97 -15.96
C LEU A 98 -0.55 -3.24 -16.15
N LEU A 99 0.14 -3.70 -15.09
CA LEU A 99 0.92 -4.94 -15.12
C LEU A 99 0.02 -6.15 -15.37
N GLY A 100 -1.13 -6.22 -14.69
CA GLY A 100 -2.11 -7.28 -14.92
C GLY A 100 -2.64 -7.28 -16.35
N MET A 101 -2.94 -6.10 -16.94
CA MET A 101 -3.36 -6.00 -18.34
C MET A 101 -2.29 -6.55 -19.29
N ILE A 102 -1.02 -6.20 -19.09
CA ILE A 102 0.09 -6.69 -19.91
C ILE A 102 0.18 -8.23 -19.82
N VAL A 103 0.09 -8.80 -18.62
CA VAL A 103 0.13 -10.25 -18.41
C VAL A 103 -1.06 -10.92 -19.10
N THR A 104 -2.28 -10.42 -18.91
CA THR A 104 -3.48 -10.96 -19.55
C THR A 104 -3.38 -10.93 -21.07
N LEU A 105 -2.93 -9.80 -21.65
CA LEU A 105 -2.74 -9.67 -23.09
C LEU A 105 -1.68 -10.64 -23.63
N ASN A 106 -0.58 -10.83 -22.90
CA ASN A 106 0.46 -11.79 -23.28
C ASN A 106 -0.06 -13.24 -23.27
N VAL A 107 -0.86 -13.62 -22.27
CA VAL A 107 -1.47 -14.95 -22.20
C VAL A 107 -2.42 -15.18 -23.38
N VAL A 108 -3.28 -14.20 -23.69
CA VAL A 108 -4.21 -14.27 -24.83
C VAL A 108 -3.45 -14.36 -26.16
N ALA A 109 -2.37 -13.60 -26.32
CA ALA A 109 -1.55 -13.63 -27.52
C ALA A 109 -0.78 -14.97 -27.68
N ALA A 110 -0.33 -15.56 -26.57
CA ALA A 110 0.42 -16.82 -26.58
C ALA A 110 -0.46 -18.07 -26.75
N SER A 111 -1.74 -17.99 -26.40
CA SER A 111 -2.70 -19.12 -26.49
C SER A 111 -3.99 -18.74 -27.24
N PRO A 112 -3.92 -18.39 -28.54
CA PRO A 112 -5.10 -17.93 -29.28
C PRO A 112 -6.17 -19.04 -29.36
N GLY A 113 -7.37 -18.75 -28.87
CA GLY A 113 -8.53 -19.64 -28.94
C GLY A 113 -8.64 -20.70 -27.84
N GLN A 114 -7.73 -20.72 -26.87
CA GLN A 114 -7.79 -21.67 -25.73
C GLN A 114 -8.27 -21.04 -24.42
N ALA A 115 -8.28 -19.72 -24.31
CA ALA A 115 -8.76 -19.04 -23.11
C ALA A 115 -10.30 -19.11 -23.03
N SER A 116 -10.83 -19.71 -21.97
CA SER A 116 -12.27 -19.74 -21.75
C SER A 116 -12.79 -18.33 -21.40
N PRO A 117 -14.04 -17.98 -21.76
CA PRO A 117 -14.64 -16.70 -21.37
C PRO A 117 -14.62 -16.45 -19.86
N LEU A 118 -14.73 -17.52 -19.06
CA LEU A 118 -14.70 -17.46 -17.60
C LEU A 118 -13.32 -17.05 -17.07
N GLU A 119 -12.24 -17.63 -17.61
CA GLU A 119 -10.86 -17.25 -17.24
C GLU A 119 -10.56 -15.80 -17.60
N LEU A 120 -11.04 -15.33 -18.76
CA LEU A 120 -10.92 -13.94 -19.15
C LEU A 120 -11.67 -13.03 -18.20
N MET A 121 -12.93 -13.35 -17.86
CA MET A 121 -13.71 -12.57 -16.89
C MET A 121 -13.03 -12.52 -15.52
N SER A 122 -12.49 -13.65 -15.04
CA SER A 122 -11.75 -13.70 -13.78
C SER A 122 -10.48 -12.85 -13.84
N ALA A 123 -9.72 -12.92 -14.94
CA ALA A 123 -8.52 -12.13 -15.14
C ALA A 123 -8.86 -10.64 -15.13
N PHE A 124 -9.88 -10.21 -15.88
CA PHE A 124 -10.33 -8.82 -15.91
C PHE A 124 -10.90 -8.35 -14.57
N GLY A 125 -11.62 -9.20 -13.84
CA GLY A 125 -12.12 -8.90 -12.50
C GLY A 125 -10.99 -8.59 -11.51
N GLY A 126 -9.92 -9.41 -11.53
CA GLY A 126 -8.73 -9.20 -10.71
C GLY A 126 -7.99 -7.88 -10.99
N LEU A 127 -8.05 -7.36 -12.23
CA LEU A 127 -7.38 -6.10 -12.60
C LEU A 127 -7.89 -4.89 -11.81
N VAL A 128 -9.16 -4.91 -11.41
CA VAL A 128 -9.80 -3.78 -10.72
C VAL A 128 -9.45 -3.78 -9.22
N LEU A 129 -9.00 -4.91 -8.67
CA LEU A 129 -8.66 -5.02 -7.25
C LEU A 129 -7.50 -4.11 -6.84
N GLY A 130 -6.50 -3.93 -7.72
CA GLY A 130 -5.34 -3.06 -7.44
C GLY A 130 -5.77 -1.61 -7.15
N PRO A 131 -6.45 -0.94 -8.08
CA PRO A 131 -6.98 0.40 -7.86
C PRO A 131 -7.92 0.49 -6.66
N LEU A 132 -8.78 -0.51 -6.44
CA LEU A 132 -9.68 -0.54 -5.29
C LEU A 132 -8.94 -0.60 -3.96
N TYR A 133 -7.92 -1.46 -3.82
CA TYR A 133 -7.09 -1.50 -2.63
C TYR A 133 -6.29 -0.21 -2.44
N GLY A 134 -5.74 0.35 -3.52
CA GLY A 134 -4.98 1.59 -3.45
C GLY A 134 -5.83 2.76 -2.97
N LEU A 135 -7.05 2.86 -3.51
CA LEU A 135 -8.03 3.85 -3.09
C LEU A 135 -8.47 3.61 -1.64
N ALA A 136 -8.78 2.37 -1.27
CA ALA A 136 -9.22 2.04 0.09
C ALA A 136 -8.14 2.39 1.13
N LEU A 137 -6.89 2.03 0.87
CA LEU A 137 -5.76 2.37 1.73
C LEU A 137 -5.54 3.89 1.82
N MET A 138 -5.63 4.59 0.70
CA MET A 138 -5.52 6.06 0.67
C MET A 138 -6.61 6.71 1.53
N SER A 139 -7.88 6.38 1.27
CA SER A 139 -9.04 7.07 1.85
C SER A 139 -9.38 6.64 3.28
N PHE A 140 -9.21 5.36 3.62
CA PHE A 140 -9.64 4.84 4.93
C PHE A 140 -8.50 4.62 5.91
N LEU A 141 -7.25 4.61 5.45
CA LEU A 141 -6.08 4.41 6.31
C LEU A 141 -5.19 5.64 6.33
N TYR A 142 -4.53 5.97 5.22
CA TYR A 142 -3.44 6.94 5.25
C TYR A 142 -3.90 8.39 5.40
N GLN A 143 -4.97 8.79 4.71
CA GLN A 143 -5.53 10.15 4.85
C GLN A 143 -6.07 10.43 6.26
N PRO A 144 -6.87 9.54 6.88
CA PRO A 144 -7.32 9.74 8.26
C PRO A 144 -6.15 9.84 9.26
N LEU A 145 -5.13 8.99 9.12
CA LEU A 145 -3.96 9.04 10.02
C LEU A 145 -3.16 10.33 9.84
N SER A 146 -2.98 10.78 8.60
CA SER A 146 -2.35 12.07 8.30
C SER A 146 -3.14 13.24 8.91
N ALA A 147 -4.46 13.25 8.72
CA ALA A 147 -5.33 14.30 9.23
C ALA A 147 -5.34 14.34 10.77
N GLY A 148 -5.33 13.19 11.45
CA GLY A 148 -5.24 13.12 12.90
C GLY A 148 -3.96 13.75 13.46
N LEU A 149 -2.82 13.50 12.82
CA LEU A 149 -1.55 14.15 13.21
C LEU A 149 -1.57 15.67 13.00
N GLU A 150 -2.27 16.16 11.98
CA GLU A 150 -2.42 17.58 11.71
C GLU A 150 -3.41 18.28 12.67
N SER A 151 -4.49 17.60 13.08
CA SER A 151 -5.47 18.18 14.01
C SER A 151 -4.90 18.33 15.43
N ASP A 152 -4.14 17.34 15.88
CA ASP A 152 -3.55 17.34 17.23
C ASP A 152 -2.48 18.42 17.40
N GLY A 153 -1.85 18.85 16.29
CA GLY A 153 -0.92 19.98 16.27
C GLY A 153 -1.60 21.35 16.35
N LYS A 154 -2.86 21.47 15.90
CA LYS A 154 -3.61 22.74 15.88
C LYS A 154 -4.31 23.05 17.21
N GLY A 155 -4.62 22.03 18.01
CA GLY A 155 -5.27 22.21 19.33
C GLY A 155 -4.40 22.91 20.38
N LEU A 156 -3.07 22.74 20.32
CA LEU A 156 -2.12 23.35 21.26
C LEU A 156 -1.68 24.77 20.87
N GLY A 157 -1.92 25.19 19.62
CA GLY A 157 -1.58 26.53 19.14
C GLY A 157 -2.72 27.55 19.24
N ALA A 158 -3.92 27.13 19.65
CA ALA A 158 -5.09 27.99 19.80
C ALA A 158 -5.30 28.51 21.24
N GLU A 159 -4.50 28.06 22.20
CA GLU A 159 -4.54 28.48 23.61
C GLU A 159 -3.31 29.30 24.05
N LEU A 160 -2.49 29.76 23.10
CA LEU A 160 -1.41 30.75 23.33
C LEU A 160 -1.73 32.05 22.58
#